data_AF-A0A519SU03-F1
#
_entry.id   AF-A0A519SU03-F1
#
_cell.length_a   1.000
_cell.length_b   1.000
_cell.length_c   1.000
_cell.angle_alpha   90.00
_cell.angle_beta   90.00
_cell.angle_gamma   90.00
#
_symmetry.space_group_name_H-M   'P 1'
#
loop_
_entity.id
_entity.type
_entity.pdbx_description
1 polymer ?
#
loop_
_entity_poly.entity_id
_entity_poly.type
_entity_poly.pdbx_seq_one_letter_code
_entity_poly.pdbx_strand_id
1 'polypeptide(L)'
;MKLTFGAGLLTLGLLAASEASAQNVLKYVNPNIGTAHSRWFFYTPAAVPYGMAKLAPSTNGHYGNASGWEAVGYDTRQNSIEGFVHFHEWQLGGVSFMPTTGELRTQPGDLDKPGSGYRSHFDRQNQVAEPGYYKVLLDDYGITAELTATKRVGFHRYTFPKSDQAHLILDIGSKQGESGEVTDASIRMVDATHVE
;
A
#
# COMPACT_ATOMS: atom_id res chain seq x y z
N MET A 1 3.68 72.90 -44.74
CA MET A 1 4.27 72.20 -43.57
C MET A 1 4.00 70.71 -43.76
N LYS A 2 5.00 69.93 -44.19
CA LYS A 2 4.87 68.48 -44.48
C LYS A 2 5.20 67.73 -43.20
N LEU A 3 4.22 67.03 -42.59
CA LEU A 3 4.48 66.07 -41.53
C LEU A 3 4.47 64.66 -42.12
N THR A 4 5.64 64.07 -42.22
CA THR A 4 5.85 62.64 -42.51
C THR A 4 5.73 61.87 -41.20
N PHE A 5 4.66 61.07 -41.04
CA PHE A 5 4.56 60.09 -39.95
C PHE A 5 5.37 58.85 -40.32
N GLY A 6 6.46 58.62 -39.59
CA GLY A 6 7.25 57.39 -39.69
C GLY A 6 6.50 56.21 -39.06
N ALA A 7 6.33 55.14 -39.83
CA ALA A 7 5.79 53.88 -39.36
C ALA A 7 6.79 53.19 -38.42
N GLY A 8 6.54 53.23 -37.12
CA GLY A 8 7.21 52.37 -36.15
C GLY A 8 6.56 50.98 -36.17
N LEU A 9 7.21 50.00 -36.79
CA LEU A 9 6.85 48.59 -36.62
C LEU A 9 7.19 48.19 -35.16
N LEU A 10 6.16 48.07 -34.32
CA LEU A 10 6.26 47.39 -33.04
C LEU A 10 6.38 45.88 -33.32
N THR A 11 7.59 45.34 -33.30
CA THR A 11 7.81 43.89 -33.27
C THR A 11 7.42 43.38 -31.88
N LEU A 12 6.17 42.95 -31.74
CA LEU A 12 5.69 42.19 -30.60
C LEU A 12 6.37 40.81 -30.64
N GLY A 13 7.49 40.67 -29.93
CA GLY A 13 8.14 39.37 -29.74
C GLY A 13 7.19 38.45 -28.99
N LEU A 14 6.58 37.49 -29.68
CA LEU A 14 5.94 36.34 -29.06
C LEU A 14 7.05 35.54 -28.34
N LEU A 15 7.22 35.80 -27.04
CA LEU A 15 7.82 34.84 -26.14
C LEU A 15 6.82 33.68 -26.01
N ALA A 16 6.93 32.72 -26.93
CA ALA A 16 6.36 31.41 -26.74
C ALA A 16 7.11 30.77 -25.56
N ALA A 17 6.55 30.91 -24.35
CA ALA A 17 6.99 30.11 -23.22
C ALA A 17 6.72 28.65 -23.61
N SER A 18 7.78 27.90 -23.94
CA SER A 18 7.64 26.47 -24.01
C SER A 18 7.40 26.00 -22.59
N GLU A 19 6.20 25.53 -22.32
CA GLU A 19 5.99 24.65 -21.17
C GLU A 19 6.84 23.41 -21.45
N ALA A 20 8.04 23.37 -20.85
CA ALA A 20 8.81 22.15 -20.78
C ALA A 20 7.97 21.17 -19.95
N SER A 21 7.15 20.35 -20.63
CA SER A 21 6.47 19.23 -20.02
C SER A 21 7.53 18.35 -19.40
N ALA A 22 7.74 18.47 -18.09
CA ALA A 22 8.66 17.62 -17.36
C ALA A 22 8.27 16.18 -17.66
N GLN A 23 9.22 15.40 -18.19
CA GLN A 23 8.96 14.02 -18.54
C GLN A 23 8.55 13.27 -17.26
N ASN A 24 7.40 12.58 -17.28
CA ASN A 24 7.00 11.78 -16.13
C ASN A 24 7.97 10.60 -15.97
N VAL A 25 8.95 10.74 -15.08
CA VAL A 25 9.96 9.72 -14.78
C VAL A 25 9.42 8.58 -13.93
N LEU A 26 8.28 8.76 -13.24
CA LEU A 26 7.70 7.73 -12.39
C LEU A 26 7.27 6.50 -13.18
N LYS A 27 6.98 6.65 -14.48
CA LYS A 27 6.65 5.55 -15.40
C LYS A 27 7.76 4.50 -15.53
N TYR A 28 8.99 4.82 -15.14
CA TYR A 28 10.12 3.89 -15.19
C TYR A 28 10.26 3.07 -13.91
N VAL A 29 9.57 3.44 -12.83
CA VAL A 29 9.66 2.73 -11.55
C VAL A 29 8.73 1.53 -11.59
N ASN A 30 9.27 0.35 -11.31
CA ASN A 30 8.50 -0.87 -11.10
C ASN A 30 8.74 -1.37 -9.66
N PRO A 31 7.82 -1.10 -8.72
CA PRO A 31 7.95 -1.52 -7.33
C PRO A 31 8.05 -3.04 -7.13
N ASN A 32 7.64 -3.85 -8.10
CA ASN A 32 7.63 -5.31 -7.98
C ASN A 32 9.00 -5.95 -8.23
N ILE A 33 9.99 -5.21 -8.72
CA ILE A 33 11.34 -5.74 -8.94
C ILE A 33 11.99 -6.06 -7.58
N GLY A 34 12.49 -7.30 -7.43
CA GLY A 34 13.21 -7.74 -6.23
C GLY A 34 12.32 -8.26 -5.10
N THR A 35 11.02 -8.43 -5.34
CA THR A 35 10.03 -8.92 -4.35
C THR A 35 9.99 -10.43 -4.17
N ALA A 36 10.83 -11.19 -4.88
CA ALA A 36 10.96 -12.63 -4.68
C ALA A 36 11.99 -12.88 -3.58
N HIS A 37 11.61 -13.64 -2.56
CA HIS A 37 12.49 -13.95 -1.43
C HIS A 37 13.08 -12.68 -0.76
N SER A 38 12.28 -11.62 -0.67
CA SER A 38 12.69 -10.35 -0.08
C SER A 38 12.55 -10.33 1.44
N ARG A 39 13.27 -9.39 2.07
CA ARG A 39 13.11 -9.08 3.50
C ARG A 39 11.91 -8.17 3.75
N TRP A 40 11.48 -8.14 5.02
CA TRP A 40 10.31 -7.39 5.51
C TRP A 40 10.22 -5.95 5.02
N PHE A 41 11.31 -5.19 5.11
CA PHE A 41 11.35 -3.76 4.82
C PHE A 41 11.49 -3.41 3.33
N PHE A 42 11.48 -4.40 2.43
CA PHE A 42 11.76 -4.17 1.02
C PHE A 42 10.56 -3.61 0.24
N TYR A 43 9.38 -4.21 0.38
CA TYR A 43 8.23 -3.92 -0.49
C TYR A 43 7.31 -2.85 0.11
N THR A 44 7.39 -1.62 -0.41
CA THR A 44 6.66 -0.46 0.13
C THR A 44 6.08 0.43 -0.98
N PRO A 45 5.22 -0.12 -1.87
CA PRO A 45 4.73 0.62 -3.04
C PRO A 45 3.91 1.86 -2.67
N ALA A 46 3.09 1.79 -1.61
CA ALA A 46 2.24 2.90 -1.17
C ALA A 46 2.93 3.80 -0.12
N ALA A 47 4.17 4.20 -0.41
CA ALA A 47 4.96 5.09 0.45
C ALA A 47 5.53 6.29 -0.33
N VAL A 48 5.72 7.40 0.36
CA VAL A 48 6.52 8.54 -0.14
C VAL A 48 8.00 8.36 0.24
N PRO A 49 8.95 8.98 -0.48
CA PRO A 49 10.36 8.94 -0.11
C PRO A 49 10.57 9.38 1.34
N TYR A 50 11.30 8.56 2.11
CA TYR A 50 11.60 8.78 3.53
C TYR A 50 10.35 8.91 4.44
N GLY A 51 9.22 8.34 4.02
CA GLY A 51 8.00 8.28 4.83
C GLY A 51 8.09 7.29 5.98
N MET A 52 7.44 7.63 7.10
CA MET A 52 7.20 6.73 8.23
C MET A 52 6.09 5.74 7.91
N ALA A 53 4.97 6.23 7.35
CA ALA A 53 3.89 5.38 6.87
C ALA A 53 4.32 4.70 5.57
N LYS A 54 4.42 3.37 5.60
CA LYS A 54 4.83 2.54 4.47
C LYS A 54 3.82 1.42 4.29
N LEU A 55 2.68 1.76 3.68
CA LEU A 55 1.60 0.81 3.49
C LEU A 55 1.98 -0.18 2.39
N ALA A 56 1.79 -1.46 2.65
CA ALA A 56 1.98 -2.51 1.65
C ALA A 56 1.14 -3.74 2.01
N PRO A 57 0.78 -4.59 1.03
CA PRO A 57 0.28 -5.92 1.31
C PRO A 57 1.34 -6.76 2.01
N SER A 58 0.90 -7.68 2.86
CA SER A 58 1.71 -8.79 3.34
C SER A 58 1.08 -10.12 2.91
N THR A 59 1.90 -11.04 2.45
CA THR A 59 1.53 -12.40 2.07
C THR A 59 1.83 -13.41 3.19
N ASN A 60 2.83 -13.12 4.05
CA ASN A 60 3.30 -14.03 5.10
C ASN A 60 3.98 -13.36 6.31
N GLY A 61 3.63 -12.10 6.62
CA GLY A 61 4.18 -11.35 7.75
C GLY A 61 4.02 -12.03 9.11
N HIS A 62 2.89 -12.66 9.38
CA HIS A 62 2.57 -13.27 10.69
C HIS A 62 3.45 -14.48 11.04
N TYR A 63 4.10 -15.11 10.04
CA TYR A 63 5.02 -16.23 10.29
C TYR A 63 6.29 -15.81 11.04
N GLY A 64 6.66 -14.54 10.91
CA GLY A 64 7.87 -13.99 11.50
C GLY A 64 9.17 -14.58 10.92
N ASN A 65 10.30 -14.07 11.39
CA ASN A 65 11.64 -14.43 10.89
C ASN A 65 12.41 -15.26 11.94
N ALA A 66 12.07 -16.55 12.08
CA ALA A 66 12.55 -17.40 13.17
C ALA A 66 14.06 -17.71 13.09
N SER A 67 14.61 -17.92 11.89
CA SER A 67 16.05 -18.20 11.69
C SER A 67 16.85 -16.97 11.25
N GLY A 68 16.18 -15.85 10.95
CA GLY A 68 16.81 -14.62 10.46
C GLY A 68 16.96 -14.57 8.93
N TRP A 69 16.56 -15.63 8.24
CA TRP A 69 16.72 -15.82 6.79
C TRP A 69 15.41 -16.08 6.05
N GLU A 70 14.28 -16.17 6.75
CA GLU A 70 12.99 -16.32 6.09
C GLU A 70 12.64 -15.07 5.28
N ALA A 71 12.12 -15.28 4.08
CA ALA A 71 11.47 -14.22 3.31
C ALA A 71 10.09 -13.96 3.91
N VAL A 72 9.94 -12.80 4.55
CA VAL A 72 8.72 -12.40 5.26
C VAL A 72 8.24 -11.04 4.80
N GLY A 73 6.93 -10.82 4.85
CA GLY A 73 6.30 -9.59 4.38
C GLY A 73 5.53 -9.87 3.11
N TYR A 74 6.02 -9.37 1.98
CA TYR A 74 5.46 -9.64 0.67
C TYR A 74 6.44 -10.48 -0.15
N ASP A 75 5.95 -11.60 -0.70
CA ASP A 75 6.73 -12.42 -1.63
C ASP A 75 5.94 -12.67 -2.92
N THR A 76 6.50 -12.27 -4.06
CA THR A 76 5.85 -12.44 -5.36
C THR A 76 5.58 -13.89 -5.73
N ARG A 77 6.20 -14.87 -5.07
CA ARG A 77 5.96 -16.32 -5.29
C ARG A 77 4.66 -16.80 -4.64
N GLN A 78 4.08 -16.01 -3.74
CA GLN A 78 2.85 -16.31 -3.02
C GLN A 78 1.63 -15.67 -3.73
N ASN A 79 0.45 -16.28 -3.56
CA ASN A 79 -0.80 -15.87 -4.23
C ASN A 79 -1.93 -15.54 -3.24
N SER A 80 -1.61 -15.34 -1.95
CA SER A 80 -2.59 -14.89 -0.96
C SER A 80 -2.03 -13.75 -0.12
N ILE A 81 -2.90 -12.82 0.26
CA ILE A 81 -2.62 -11.67 1.12
C ILE A 81 -3.30 -11.90 2.46
N GLU A 82 -2.58 -11.61 3.53
CA GLU A 82 -3.03 -11.72 4.92
C GLU A 82 -3.17 -10.37 5.62
N GLY A 83 -3.07 -9.28 4.87
CA GLY A 83 -3.38 -7.94 5.37
C GLY A 83 -2.53 -6.87 4.71
N PHE A 84 -2.79 -5.64 5.15
CA PHE A 84 -2.13 -4.43 4.69
C PHE A 84 -1.49 -3.74 5.89
N VAL A 85 -0.16 -3.77 5.94
CA VAL A 85 0.63 -3.40 7.12
C VAL A 85 1.19 -1.99 6.94
N HIS A 86 1.27 -1.22 8.04
CA HIS A 86 1.65 0.19 8.02
C HIS A 86 3.16 0.45 8.12
N PHE A 87 3.90 -0.47 8.74
CA PHE A 87 5.33 -0.34 8.99
C PHE A 87 6.10 -1.48 8.35
N HIS A 88 7.02 -1.11 7.45
CA HIS A 88 7.96 -2.02 6.81
C HIS A 88 9.36 -1.44 7.03
N GLU A 89 9.93 -1.72 8.21
CA GLU A 89 11.22 -1.19 8.64
C GLU A 89 12.05 -2.25 9.35
N TRP A 90 13.36 -2.02 9.47
CA TRP A 90 14.25 -2.96 10.18
C TRP A 90 13.75 -3.22 11.60
N GLN A 91 13.37 -4.48 11.87
CA GLN A 91 12.82 -4.93 13.16
C GLN A 91 11.57 -4.17 13.66
N LEU A 92 10.85 -3.51 12.75
CA LEU A 92 9.61 -2.80 13.08
C LEU A 92 8.49 -3.22 12.12
N GLY A 93 7.39 -3.67 12.70
CA GLY A 93 6.16 -4.04 12.02
C GLY A 93 4.96 -3.70 12.89
N GLY A 94 3.81 -4.23 12.53
CA GLY A 94 2.56 -4.04 13.27
C GLY A 94 1.59 -3.07 12.61
N VAL A 95 0.39 -3.01 13.17
CA VAL A 95 -0.79 -2.34 12.60
C VAL A 95 -1.10 -2.85 11.19
N SER A 96 -1.85 -3.95 11.15
CA SER A 96 -2.35 -4.56 9.93
C SER A 96 -3.85 -4.38 9.82
N PHE A 97 -4.33 -4.10 8.61
CA PHE A 97 -5.74 -4.11 8.28
C PHE A 97 -6.05 -5.18 7.26
N MET A 98 -7.19 -5.86 7.42
CA MET A 98 -7.72 -6.78 6.41
C MET A 98 -9.22 -6.59 6.26
N PRO A 99 -9.71 -6.15 5.08
CA PRO A 99 -11.14 -6.11 4.81
C PRO A 99 -11.63 -7.51 4.40
N THR A 100 -12.79 -7.93 4.90
CA THR A 100 -13.38 -9.24 4.58
C THR A 100 -14.89 -9.16 4.43
N THR A 101 -15.46 -10.14 3.75
CA THR A 101 -16.91 -10.39 3.71
C THR A 101 -17.23 -11.81 4.17
N GLY A 102 -18.46 -12.03 4.63
CA GLY A 102 -18.94 -13.35 5.05
C GLY A 102 -18.62 -13.70 6.50
N GLU A 103 -18.28 -14.96 6.77
CA GLU A 103 -17.97 -15.43 8.12
C GLU A 103 -16.74 -14.72 8.71
N LEU A 104 -16.89 -14.14 9.91
CA LEU A 104 -15.78 -13.49 10.60
C LEU A 104 -14.74 -14.52 11.06
N ARG A 105 -13.51 -14.36 10.58
CA ARG A 105 -12.33 -15.09 11.02
C ARG A 105 -11.29 -14.09 11.50
N THR A 106 -10.61 -14.39 12.60
CA THR A 106 -9.69 -13.45 13.26
C THR A 106 -8.23 -13.87 13.16
N GLN A 107 -7.94 -14.98 12.48
CA GLN A 107 -6.58 -15.45 12.23
C GLN A 107 -6.27 -15.44 10.72
N PRO A 108 -5.05 -15.09 10.31
CA PRO A 108 -4.62 -15.13 8.91
C PRO A 108 -4.85 -16.49 8.23
N GLY A 109 -4.62 -17.58 8.98
CA GLY A 109 -4.56 -18.94 8.44
C GLY A 109 -3.21 -19.23 7.79
N ASP A 110 -3.01 -20.45 7.32
CA ASP A 110 -1.77 -20.90 6.70
C ASP A 110 -1.73 -20.62 5.18
N LEU A 111 -0.56 -20.22 4.66
CA LEU A 111 -0.26 -20.08 3.23
C LEU A 111 -0.65 -21.33 2.42
N ASP A 112 -0.30 -22.50 2.93
CA ASP A 112 -0.47 -23.78 2.23
C ASP A 112 -1.81 -24.47 2.53
N LYS A 113 -2.68 -23.84 3.35
CA LYS A 113 -4.02 -24.39 3.67
C LYS A 113 -5.10 -23.35 3.41
N PRO A 114 -5.59 -23.25 2.15
CA PRO A 114 -6.72 -22.39 1.80
C PRO A 114 -7.92 -22.59 2.73
N GLY A 115 -8.53 -21.50 3.15
CA GLY A 115 -9.69 -21.55 4.05
C GLY A 115 -9.39 -21.88 5.51
N SER A 116 -8.13 -21.90 5.95
CA SER A 116 -7.77 -22.01 7.37
C SER A 116 -7.87 -20.70 8.15
N GLY A 117 -8.04 -19.56 7.48
CA GLY A 117 -8.16 -18.24 8.09
C GLY A 117 -8.81 -17.22 7.16
N TYR A 118 -8.51 -15.94 7.38
CA TYR A 118 -9.07 -14.82 6.61
C TYR A 118 -8.24 -14.39 5.39
N ARG A 119 -7.06 -14.99 5.16
CA ARG A 119 -6.25 -14.64 3.97
C ARG A 119 -7.08 -14.74 2.70
N SER A 120 -6.87 -13.81 1.78
CA SER A 120 -7.54 -13.81 0.48
C SER A 120 -6.54 -14.16 -0.61
N HIS A 121 -6.95 -14.99 -1.54
CA HIS A 121 -6.26 -15.11 -2.83
C HIS A 121 -6.31 -13.78 -3.60
N PHE A 122 -5.34 -13.60 -4.49
CA PHE A 122 -5.34 -12.53 -5.47
C PHE A 122 -4.62 -12.96 -6.76
N ASP A 123 -5.14 -12.52 -7.90
CA ASP A 123 -4.40 -12.54 -9.15
C ASP A 123 -3.54 -11.26 -9.29
N ARG A 124 -2.25 -11.44 -9.62
CA ARG A 124 -1.34 -10.32 -9.92
C ARG A 124 -1.79 -9.49 -11.13
N GLN A 125 -2.60 -10.04 -12.03
CA GLN A 125 -3.21 -9.26 -13.12
C GLN A 125 -4.13 -8.15 -12.59
N ASN A 126 -4.71 -8.34 -11.41
CA ASN A 126 -5.57 -7.36 -10.73
C ASN A 126 -4.80 -6.50 -9.73
N GLN A 127 -3.46 -6.63 -9.69
CA GLN A 127 -2.58 -5.84 -8.85
C GLN A 127 -1.97 -4.67 -9.63
N VAL A 128 -1.96 -3.51 -9.02
CA VAL A 128 -1.23 -2.33 -9.48
C VAL A 128 -0.31 -1.87 -8.36
N ALA A 129 0.97 -1.68 -8.68
CA ALA A 129 1.96 -1.14 -7.76
C ALA A 129 2.73 -0.03 -8.50
N GLU A 130 2.63 1.19 -7.99
CA GLU A 130 3.25 2.39 -8.55
C GLU A 130 3.86 3.21 -7.40
N PRO A 131 4.79 4.14 -7.67
CA PRO A 131 5.35 4.99 -6.63
C PRO A 131 4.26 5.76 -5.85
N GLY A 132 4.09 5.43 -4.57
CA GLY A 132 3.11 6.05 -3.69
C GLY A 132 1.70 5.46 -3.79
N TYR A 133 1.50 4.37 -4.53
CA TYR A 133 0.18 3.77 -4.72
C TYR A 133 0.22 2.25 -4.87
N TYR A 134 -0.75 1.58 -4.24
CA TYR A 134 -0.98 0.15 -4.40
C TYR A 134 -2.47 -0.13 -4.54
N LYS A 135 -2.81 -1.10 -5.39
CA LYS A 135 -4.18 -1.61 -5.55
C LYS A 135 -4.15 -3.11 -5.79
N VAL A 136 -5.12 -3.82 -5.24
CA VAL A 136 -5.33 -5.25 -5.52
C VAL A 136 -6.81 -5.62 -5.36
N LEU A 137 -7.26 -6.61 -6.14
CA LEU A 137 -8.51 -7.31 -5.89
C LEU A 137 -8.25 -8.50 -4.97
N LEU A 138 -8.98 -8.55 -3.86
CA LEU A 138 -9.03 -9.70 -2.95
C LEU A 138 -10.11 -10.65 -3.47
N ASP A 139 -9.69 -11.68 -4.21
CA ASP A 139 -10.57 -12.53 -5.00
C ASP A 139 -11.59 -13.30 -4.14
N ASP A 140 -11.18 -13.75 -2.95
CA ASP A 140 -12.05 -14.54 -2.06
C ASP A 140 -13.21 -13.70 -1.48
N TYR A 141 -13.05 -12.37 -1.42
CA TYR A 141 -14.03 -11.46 -0.84
C TYR A 141 -14.70 -10.54 -1.85
N GLY A 142 -14.19 -10.48 -3.09
CA GLY A 142 -14.61 -9.51 -4.10
C GLY A 142 -14.35 -8.07 -3.69
N ILE A 143 -13.35 -7.81 -2.84
CA ILE A 143 -13.04 -6.48 -2.30
C ILE A 143 -11.84 -5.90 -3.05
N THR A 144 -11.97 -4.69 -3.58
CA THR A 144 -10.81 -3.94 -4.07
C THR A 144 -10.20 -3.14 -2.93
N ALA A 145 -8.91 -3.35 -2.66
CA ALA A 145 -8.13 -2.58 -1.69
C ALA A 145 -7.17 -1.63 -2.42
N GLU A 146 -7.16 -0.37 -2.00
CA GLU A 146 -6.29 0.68 -2.53
C GLU A 146 -5.60 1.40 -1.37
N LEU A 147 -4.28 1.63 -1.51
CA LEU A 147 -3.43 2.19 -0.48
C LEU A 147 -2.61 3.36 -1.04
N THR A 148 -2.45 4.40 -0.23
CA THR A 148 -1.48 5.49 -0.46
C THR A 148 -1.04 6.06 0.89
N ALA A 149 0.01 6.87 0.92
CA ALA A 149 0.49 7.48 2.16
C ALA A 149 1.05 8.87 1.94
N THR A 150 0.99 9.67 3.01
CA THR A 150 1.86 10.84 3.19
C THR A 150 3.09 10.44 4.01
N LYS A 151 3.88 11.40 4.48
CA LYS A 151 5.04 11.12 5.34
C LYS A 151 4.70 10.35 6.62
N ARG A 152 3.50 10.50 7.18
CA ARG A 152 3.13 9.94 8.51
C ARG A 152 1.71 9.38 8.59
N VAL A 153 0.94 9.46 7.51
CA VAL A 153 -0.46 9.03 7.49
C VAL A 153 -0.65 8.08 6.32
N GLY A 154 -1.18 6.89 6.60
CA GLY A 154 -1.65 5.93 5.61
C GLY A 154 -3.11 6.16 5.28
N PHE A 155 -3.49 5.93 4.03
CA PHE A 155 -4.86 6.00 3.55
C PHE A 155 -5.24 4.67 2.92
N HIS A 156 -6.40 4.17 3.31
CA HIS A 156 -7.01 2.95 2.78
C HIS A 156 -8.32 3.31 2.10
N ARG A 157 -8.56 2.75 0.92
CA ARG A 157 -9.88 2.74 0.30
C ARG A 157 -10.25 1.30 -0.02
N TYR A 158 -11.38 0.87 0.52
CA TYR A 158 -11.92 -0.47 0.32
C TYR A 158 -13.26 -0.37 -0.42
N THR A 159 -13.34 -1.00 -1.59
CA THR A 159 -14.59 -1.12 -2.34
C THR A 159 -15.15 -2.51 -2.10
N PHE A 160 -16.17 -2.58 -1.25
CA PHE A 160 -16.86 -3.83 -0.93
C PHE A 160 -17.92 -4.14 -1.98
N PRO A 161 -18.19 -5.43 -2.26
CA PRO A 161 -19.43 -5.82 -2.92
C PRO A 161 -20.61 -5.54 -1.97
N LYS A 162 -21.83 -5.57 -2.51
CA LYS A 162 -23.03 -5.54 -1.67
C LYS A 162 -23.00 -6.76 -0.73
N SER A 163 -22.96 -6.51 0.58
CA SER A 163 -22.90 -7.54 1.61
C SER A 163 -23.58 -7.07 2.89
N ASP A 164 -24.24 -7.98 3.59
CA ASP A 164 -24.77 -7.75 4.95
C ASP A 164 -23.74 -8.15 6.03
N GLN A 165 -22.60 -8.71 5.61
CA GLN A 165 -21.49 -9.14 6.45
C GLN A 165 -20.20 -8.55 5.90
N ALA A 166 -19.93 -7.29 6.22
CA ALA A 166 -18.70 -6.60 5.87
C ALA A 166 -17.90 -6.33 7.14
N HIS A 167 -16.61 -6.67 7.12
CA HIS A 167 -15.72 -6.53 8.25
C HIS A 167 -14.43 -5.81 7.85
N LEU A 168 -13.89 -5.08 8.81
CA LEU A 168 -12.52 -4.56 8.75
C LEU A 168 -11.79 -5.07 9.99
N ILE A 169 -10.86 -6.00 9.78
CA ILE A 169 -10.04 -6.58 10.84
C ILE A 169 -8.86 -5.63 11.05
N LEU A 170 -8.66 -5.21 12.31
CA LEU A 170 -7.49 -4.46 12.76
C LEU A 170 -6.67 -5.37 13.69
N ASP A 171 -5.44 -5.65 13.31
CA ASP A 171 -4.49 -6.40 14.12
C ASP A 171 -3.32 -5.49 14.55
N ILE A 172 -3.21 -5.30 15.86
CA ILE A 172 -2.12 -4.58 16.51
C ILE A 172 -1.33 -5.46 17.50
N GLY A 173 -1.74 -6.73 17.65
CA GLY A 173 -1.26 -7.64 18.70
C GLY A 173 -0.36 -8.74 18.18
N SER A 174 -0.32 -8.97 16.87
CA SER A 174 0.53 -9.99 16.27
C SER A 174 1.91 -9.46 15.90
N LYS A 175 2.92 -10.30 16.09
CA LYS A 175 4.23 -10.11 15.47
C LYS A 175 4.09 -10.07 13.94
N GLN A 176 4.78 -9.13 13.33
CA GLN A 176 4.80 -8.94 11.88
C GLN A 176 6.24 -8.88 11.38
N GLY A 177 6.58 -9.79 10.46
CA GLY A 177 7.89 -9.89 9.83
C GLY A 177 9.04 -10.03 10.85
N GLU A 178 9.97 -9.08 10.80
CA GLU A 178 11.19 -9.09 11.64
C GLU A 178 10.99 -8.40 12.99
N SER A 179 9.78 -7.94 13.32
CA SER A 179 9.49 -7.30 14.61
C SER A 179 9.65 -8.28 15.79
N GLY A 180 9.85 -7.73 16.99
CA GLY A 180 9.79 -8.50 18.22
C GLY A 180 8.37 -8.91 18.59
N GLU A 181 8.25 -9.73 19.65
CA GLU A 181 6.94 -10.04 20.22
C GLU A 181 6.26 -8.79 20.78
N VAL A 182 4.95 -8.69 20.59
CA VAL A 182 4.15 -7.61 21.17
C VAL A 182 4.00 -7.88 22.67
N THR A 183 4.50 -6.96 23.49
CA THR A 183 4.43 -7.05 24.95
C THR A 183 3.13 -6.48 25.53
N ASP A 184 2.54 -5.50 24.85
CA ASP A 184 1.30 -4.84 25.22
C ASP A 184 0.67 -4.18 23.99
N ALA A 185 -0.65 -4.13 23.94
CA ALA A 185 -1.43 -3.50 22.88
C ALA A 185 -2.85 -3.21 23.37
N SER A 186 -3.38 -2.03 23.06
CA SER A 186 -4.72 -1.62 23.43
C SER A 186 -5.43 -0.94 22.26
N ILE A 187 -6.74 -1.12 22.18
CA ILE A 187 -7.61 -0.40 21.25
C ILE A 187 -8.69 0.31 22.06
N ARG A 188 -8.90 1.59 21.80
CA ARG A 188 -9.97 2.39 22.40
C ARG A 188 -10.73 3.14 21.32
N MET A 189 -12.05 2.96 21.29
CA MET A 189 -12.91 3.86 20.52
C MET A 189 -13.00 5.19 21.26
N VAL A 190 -12.60 6.27 20.58
CA VAL A 190 -12.71 7.64 21.10
C VAL A 190 -14.10 8.19 20.77
N ASP A 191 -14.61 7.88 19.58
CA ASP A 191 -15.97 8.17 19.14
C ASP A 191 -16.43 7.17 18.07
N ALA A 192 -17.53 7.49 17.36
CA ALA A 192 -18.14 6.61 16.35
C ALA A 192 -17.25 6.35 15.11
N THR A 193 -16.20 7.16 14.91
CA THR A 193 -15.35 7.15 13.70
C THR A 193 -13.85 7.15 14.01
N HIS A 194 -13.45 7.32 15.27
CA HIS A 194 -12.05 7.39 15.68
C HIS A 194 -11.70 6.28 16.69
N VAL A 195 -10.56 5.65 16.43
CA VAL A 195 -9.97 4.58 17.25
C VAL A 195 -8.50 4.91 17.49
N GLU A 196 -8.01 4.68 18.71
CA GLU A 196 -6.60 4.79 19.10
C GLU A 196 -6.07 3.50 19.75
#